data_AF-A0A519SV86-F1
#
_entry.id   AF-A0A519SV86-F1
#
_cell.length_a   1.000
_cell.length_b   1.000
_cell.length_c   1.000
_cell.angle_alpha   90.00
_cell.angle_beta   90.00
_cell.angle_gamma   90.00
#
_symmetry.space_group_name_H-M   'P 1'
#
loop_
_entity.id
_entity.type
_entity.pdbx_description
1 polymer ?
#
loop_
_entity_poly.entity_id
_entity_poly.type
_entity_poly.pdbx_seq_one_letter_code
_entity_poly.pdbx_strand_id
1 'polypeptide(L)'
;MYQSGLYWQFIGVGQLLAGLLLMTQRYARLGALLFLPIIANIFVITLSFDFGYTPVITGLMLLANLLLLWWEWPVLRVLLNQAPDALPASQLGPSSTWELTGLALFLFTFGYRAFYDRYNILLWAGICLLLGLLGLVIGLRRRLAARKQAT
;
A
#
# COMPACT_ATOMS: atom_id res chain seq x y z
N MET A 1 -9.84 -30.23 -1.15
CA MET A 1 -9.07 -29.10 -1.69
C MET A 1 -9.87 -28.15 -2.61
N TYR A 2 -11.07 -28.51 -3.09
CA TYR A 2 -11.92 -27.63 -3.92
C TYR A 2 -12.85 -26.65 -3.15
N GLN A 3 -13.00 -26.80 -1.83
CA GLN A 3 -13.93 -25.97 -1.03
C GLN A 3 -13.30 -24.67 -0.48
N SER A 4 -11.98 -24.50 -0.55
CA SER A 4 -11.31 -23.27 -0.09
C SER A 4 -11.08 -22.24 -1.22
N GLY A 5 -11.50 -22.52 -2.46
CA GLY A 5 -11.30 -21.60 -3.58
C GLY A 5 -11.93 -20.22 -3.35
N LEU A 6 -13.15 -20.19 -2.82
CA LEU A 6 -13.84 -18.95 -2.44
C LEU A 6 -13.10 -18.18 -1.35
N TYR A 7 -12.51 -18.88 -0.39
CA TYR A 7 -11.73 -18.27 0.69
C TYR A 7 -10.45 -17.61 0.17
N TRP A 8 -9.71 -18.29 -0.72
CA TRP A 8 -8.53 -17.73 -1.36
C TRP A 8 -8.85 -16.52 -2.24
N GLN A 9 -9.97 -16.56 -2.96
CA GLN A 9 -10.45 -15.42 -3.73
C GLN A 9 -10.84 -14.25 -2.82
N PHE A 10 -11.52 -14.52 -1.71
CA PHE A 10 -11.89 -13.50 -0.73
C PHE A 10 -10.66 -12.82 -0.12
N ILE A 11 -9.64 -13.59 0.29
CA ILE A 11 -8.36 -13.05 0.75
C ILE A 11 -7.72 -12.19 -0.33
N GLY A 12 -7.64 -12.68 -1.57
CA GLY A 12 -7.02 -11.95 -2.69
C GLY A 12 -7.73 -10.62 -2.98
N VAL A 13 -9.07 -10.61 -3.00
CA VAL A 13 -9.85 -9.37 -3.16
C VAL A 13 -9.61 -8.42 -1.97
N GLY A 14 -9.56 -8.94 -0.75
CA GLY A 14 -9.22 -8.16 0.44
C GLY A 14 -7.83 -7.51 0.34
N GLN A 15 -6.83 -8.25 -0.15
CA GLN A 15 -5.48 -7.73 -0.38
C GLN A 15 -5.46 -6.64 -1.45
N LEU A 16 -6.21 -6.79 -2.54
CA LEU A 16 -6.34 -5.77 -3.58
C LEU A 16 -6.98 -4.49 -3.04
N LEU A 17 -8.05 -4.60 -2.25
CA LEU A 17 -8.70 -3.46 -1.62
C LEU A 17 -7.75 -2.76 -0.63
N ALA A 18 -7.11 -3.52 0.26
CA ALA A 18 -6.15 -2.95 1.22
C ALA A 18 -4.96 -2.27 0.51
N GLY A 19 -4.42 -2.89 -0.54
CA GLY A 19 -3.35 -2.33 -1.36
C GLY A 19 -3.76 -1.06 -2.09
N LEU A 20 -4.99 -0.99 -2.61
CA LEU A 20 -5.55 0.21 -3.24
C LEU A 20 -5.64 1.35 -2.21
N LEU A 21 -6.18 1.08 -1.02
CA LEU A 21 -6.29 2.08 0.05
C LEU A 21 -4.91 2.60 0.50
N LEU A 22 -3.91 1.72 0.58
CA LEU A 22 -2.52 2.08 0.88
C LEU A 22 -1.90 2.97 -0.20
N MET A 23 -2.14 2.67 -1.48
CA MET A 23 -1.59 3.45 -2.61
C MET A 23 -2.17 4.86 -2.72
N THR A 24 -3.41 5.08 -2.28
CA THR A 24 -4.05 6.40 -2.31
C THR A 24 -3.39 7.40 -1.34
N GLN A 25 -2.50 6.96 -0.43
CA GLN A 25 -1.81 7.75 0.62
C GLN A 25 -2.75 8.41 1.65
N ARG A 26 -3.86 9.00 1.20
CA ARG A 26 -4.94 9.58 2.01
C ARG A 26 -5.64 8.55 2.89
N TYR A 27 -5.86 7.35 2.36
CA TYR A 27 -6.53 6.25 3.08
C TYR A 27 -5.55 5.18 3.57
N ALA A 28 -4.25 5.48 3.58
CA ALA A 28 -3.23 4.50 3.94
C ALA A 28 -3.42 3.92 5.34
N ARG A 29 -3.94 4.73 6.27
CA ARG A 29 -4.31 4.29 7.63
C ARG A 29 -5.38 3.20 7.64
N LEU A 30 -6.45 3.42 6.88
CA LEU A 30 -7.54 2.44 6.75
C LEU A 30 -7.06 1.20 6.00
N GLY A 31 -6.23 1.38 4.98
CA GLY A 31 -5.59 0.28 4.25
C GLY A 31 -4.72 -0.58 5.16
N ALA A 32 -3.89 0.03 6.01
CA ALA A 32 -3.04 -0.67 6.98
C ALA A 32 -3.87 -1.45 8.02
N LEU A 33 -4.95 -0.82 8.53
CA LEU A 33 -5.87 -1.45 9.48
C LEU A 33 -6.59 -2.65 8.85
N LEU A 34 -7.06 -2.52 7.61
CA LEU A 34 -7.70 -3.60 6.86
C LEU A 34 -6.72 -4.72 6.51
N PHE A 35 -5.47 -4.36 6.17
CA PHE A 35 -4.43 -5.32 5.81
C PHE A 35 -3.99 -6.17 6.99
N LEU A 36 -4.06 -5.65 8.23
CA LEU A 36 -3.58 -6.33 9.44
C LEU A 36 -4.23 -7.71 9.69
N PRO A 37 -5.57 -7.84 9.77
CA PRO A 37 -6.20 -9.15 9.95
C PRO A 37 -5.98 -10.06 8.74
N ILE A 38 -5.88 -9.51 7.53
CA ILE A 38 -5.65 -10.27 6.30
C ILE A 38 -4.25 -10.90 6.32
N ILE A 39 -3.20 -10.10 6.55
CA ILE A 39 -1.81 -10.59 6.54
C ILE A 39 -1.52 -11.50 7.73
N ALA A 40 -2.13 -11.24 8.90
CA ALA A 40 -2.05 -12.14 10.04
C ALA A 40 -2.67 -13.51 9.72
N ASN A 41 -3.82 -13.54 9.05
CA ASN A 41 -4.46 -14.78 8.63
C ASN A 41 -3.60 -15.55 7.61
N ILE A 42 -3.08 -14.86 6.59
CA ILE A 42 -2.16 -15.45 5.61
C ILE A 42 -0.92 -16.02 6.31
N PHE A 43 -0.33 -15.28 7.25
CA PHE A 43 0.82 -15.74 8.02
C PHE A 43 0.53 -17.06 8.75
N VAL A 44 -0.60 -17.14 9.46
CA VAL A 44 -1.04 -18.37 10.16
C VAL A 44 -1.23 -19.54 9.18
N ILE A 45 -1.85 -19.30 8.01
CA ILE A 45 -2.00 -20.33 6.96
C ILE A 45 -0.63 -20.79 6.47
N THR A 46 0.27 -19.85 6.17
CA THR A 46 1.60 -20.21 5.66
C THR A 46 2.42 -21.01 6.66
N LEU A 47 2.26 -20.72 7.96
CA LEU A 47 2.87 -21.48 9.04
C LEU A 47 2.26 -22.88 9.19
N SER A 48 0.93 -22.99 9.02
CA SER A 48 0.19 -24.24 9.23
C SER A 48 0.34 -25.25 8.10
N PHE A 49 0.49 -24.78 6.87
CA PHE A 49 0.61 -25.62 5.67
C PHE A 49 2.06 -25.81 5.20
N ASP A 50 3.04 -25.38 6.00
CA ASP A 50 4.48 -25.53 5.79
C ASP A 50 4.92 -25.14 4.36
N PHE A 51 4.55 -23.92 3.95
CA PHE A 51 4.80 -23.38 2.60
C PHE A 51 6.28 -23.00 2.34
N GLY A 52 7.24 -23.75 2.90
CA GLY A 52 8.68 -23.50 2.76
C GLY A 52 9.07 -22.10 3.24
N TYR A 53 9.62 -21.26 2.35
CA TYR A 53 10.09 -19.90 2.69
C TYR A 53 8.98 -18.82 2.70
N THR A 54 7.75 -19.16 2.32
CA THR A 54 6.62 -18.21 2.29
C THR A 54 6.28 -17.57 3.65
N PRO A 55 6.35 -18.28 4.80
CA PRO A 55 6.10 -17.71 6.13
C PRO A 55 7.06 -16.56 6.50
N VAL A 56 8.29 -16.59 5.97
CA VAL A 56 9.27 -15.51 6.21
C VAL A 56 8.80 -14.24 5.52
N ILE A 57 8.34 -14.34 4.28
CA ILE A 57 7.83 -13.20 3.51
C ILE A 57 6.57 -12.64 4.16
N THR A 58 5.60 -13.48 4.48
CA THR A 58 4.33 -13.05 5.09
C THR A 58 4.53 -12.50 6.49
N GLY A 59 5.50 -13.04 7.25
CA GLY A 59 5.92 -12.50 8.55
C GLY A 59 6.57 -11.11 8.43
N LEU A 60 7.43 -10.90 7.44
CA LEU A 60 8.01 -9.57 7.17
C LEU A 60 6.93 -8.55 6.73
N MET A 61 5.94 -8.98 5.93
CA MET A 61 4.81 -8.12 5.56
C MET A 61 3.93 -7.76 6.76
N LEU A 62 3.69 -8.71 7.67
CA LEU A 62 2.98 -8.44 8.92
C LEU A 62 3.76 -7.44 9.78
N LEU A 63 5.07 -7.62 9.92
CA LEU A 63 5.95 -6.71 10.65
C LEU A 63 5.93 -5.30 10.04
N ALA A 64 6.07 -5.18 8.72
CA ALA A 64 5.99 -3.89 8.02
C ALA A 64 4.65 -3.19 8.27
N ASN A 65 3.54 -3.93 8.26
CA ASN A 65 2.22 -3.35 8.54
C ASN A 65 2.07 -2.92 10.02
N LEU A 66 2.65 -3.66 10.96
CA LEU A 66 2.69 -3.27 12.38
C LEU A 66 3.53 -2.00 12.59
N LEU A 67 4.68 -1.87 11.93
CA LEU A 67 5.50 -0.65 11.97
C LEU A 67 4.76 0.55 11.37
N LEU A 68 4.05 0.35 10.26
CA LEU A 68 3.23 1.39 9.64
C LEU A 68 2.10 1.84 10.59
N LEU A 69 1.46 0.91 11.28
CA LEU A 69 0.40 1.22 12.25
C LEU A 69 0.96 1.91 13.51
N TRP A 70 2.15 1.52 13.96
CA TRP A 70 2.88 2.18 15.04
C TRP A 70 3.22 3.63 14.67
N TRP A 71 3.66 3.87 13.43
CA TRP A 71 3.97 5.21 12.93
C TRP A 71 2.73 6.12 12.93
N GLU A 72 1.57 5.58 12.56
CA GLU A 72 0.28 6.30 12.53
C GLU A 72 -0.45 6.32 13.89
N TRP A 73 0.13 5.72 14.94
CA TRP A 73 -0.47 5.59 16.27
C TRP A 73 -0.99 6.89 16.88
N PRO A 74 -0.28 8.05 16.80
CA PRO A 74 -0.77 9.31 17.37
C PRO A 74 -2.14 9.75 16.82
N VAL A 75 -2.42 9.42 15.56
CA VAL A 75 -3.70 9.75 14.89
C VAL A 75 -4.74 8.66 15.10
N LEU A 76 -4.31 7.41 15.21
CA LEU A 76 -5.20 6.27 15.47
C LEU A 76 -5.85 6.34 16.86
N ARG A 77 -5.26 7.08 17.81
CA ARG A 77 -5.85 7.40 19.13
C ARG A 77 -7.25 8.01 19.05
N VAL A 78 -7.59 8.70 17.95
CA VAL A 78 -8.94 9.23 17.69
C VAL A 78 -9.99 8.11 17.61
N LEU A 79 -9.65 6.95 17.02
CA LEU A 79 -10.56 5.79 16.96
C LEU A 79 -10.82 5.18 18.35
N LEU A 80 -9.91 5.42 19.30
CA LEU A 80 -10.02 4.98 20.70
C LEU A 80 -10.63 6.07 21.60
N ASN A 81 -11.24 7.11 21.01
CA ASN A 81 -11.87 8.23 21.71
C ASN A 81 -10.90 8.98 22.65
N GLN A 82 -9.61 8.98 22.32
CA GLN A 82 -8.61 9.80 23.00
C GLN A 82 -8.38 11.08 22.21
N ALA A 83 -8.21 12.21 22.90
CA ALA A 83 -7.89 13.47 22.25
C ALA A 83 -6.59 13.32 21.44
N PRO A 84 -6.59 13.63 20.14
CA PRO A 84 -5.39 13.50 19.33
C PRO A 84 -4.30 14.43 19.88
N ASP A 85 -3.08 13.91 20.01
CA ASP A 85 -1.91 14.75 20.23
C ASP A 85 -1.84 15.77 19.07
N ALA A 86 -1.46 17.01 19.36
CA ALA A 86 -1.43 18.10 18.39
C ALA A 86 -0.74 17.62 17.09
N LEU A 87 -1.52 17.51 16.01
CA LEU A 87 -1.02 16.99 14.73
C LEU A 87 0.14 17.88 14.28
N PRO A 88 1.36 17.33 14.07
CA PRO A 88 2.45 18.13 13.55
C PRO A 88 2.03 18.71 12.20
N ALA A 89 2.21 20.01 12.01
CA ALA A 89 1.84 20.74 10.79
C ALA A 89 2.45 20.14 9.50
N SER A 90 3.45 19.26 9.62
CA SER A 90 4.01 18.49 8.51
C SER A 90 3.08 17.43 7.91
N GLN A 91 1.93 17.12 8.52
CA GLN A 91 0.89 16.25 7.94
C GLN A 91 -0.03 16.99 6.95
N LEU A 92 0.24 18.27 6.65
CA LEU A 92 -0.53 19.10 5.72
C LEU A 92 -0.45 18.56 4.29
N GLY A 93 -1.44 17.73 3.97
CA GLY A 93 -1.91 17.43 2.62
C GLY A 93 -1.09 16.35 1.91
N PRO A 94 -1.65 15.15 1.61
CA PRO A 94 -1.07 14.33 0.55
C PRO A 94 -1.01 15.20 -0.70
N SER A 95 0.19 15.48 -1.21
CA SER A 95 0.28 16.21 -2.48
C SER A 95 -0.37 15.30 -3.52
N SER A 96 -1.42 15.78 -4.20
CA SER A 96 -2.22 15.00 -5.16
C SER A 96 -1.38 14.29 -6.22
N THR A 97 -0.13 14.71 -6.43
CA THR A 97 0.85 14.03 -7.30
C THR A 97 1.20 12.62 -6.82
N TRP A 98 1.39 12.40 -5.52
CA TRP A 98 1.78 11.07 -5.00
C TRP A 98 0.58 10.12 -4.98
N GLU A 99 -0.61 10.62 -4.66
CA GLU A 99 -1.86 9.87 -4.76
C GLU A 99 -2.13 9.43 -6.21
N LEU A 100 -2.03 10.36 -7.17
CA LEU A 100 -2.20 10.04 -8.60
C LEU A 100 -1.14 9.05 -9.10
N THR A 101 0.11 9.19 -8.67
CA THR A 101 1.19 8.28 -9.05
C THR A 101 0.94 6.88 -8.49
N GLY A 102 0.54 6.76 -7.22
CA GLY A 102 0.18 5.47 -6.60
C GLY A 102 -1.01 4.81 -7.29
N LEU A 103 -2.06 5.58 -7.60
CA LEU A 103 -3.23 5.10 -8.31
C LEU A 103 -2.89 4.66 -9.74
N ALA A 104 -2.08 5.43 -10.47
CA ALA A 104 -1.62 5.07 -11.82
C ALA A 104 -0.80 3.76 -11.81
N LEU A 105 0.12 3.61 -10.84
CA LEU A 105 0.89 2.38 -10.66
C LEU A 105 0.00 1.17 -10.34
N PHE A 106 -0.99 1.36 -9.46
CA PHE A 106 -1.93 0.31 -9.10
C PHE A 106 -2.77 -0.12 -10.31
N LEU A 107 -3.40 0.83 -11.02
CA LEU A 107 -4.21 0.54 -12.20
C LEU A 107 -3.39 -0.10 -13.31
N PHE A 108 -2.17 0.37 -13.55
CA PHE A 108 -1.28 -0.25 -14.52
C PHE A 108 -0.93 -1.69 -14.13
N THR A 109 -0.56 -1.93 -12.87
CA THR A 109 -0.19 -3.28 -12.40
C THR A 109 -1.38 -4.23 -12.44
N PHE A 110 -2.55 -3.79 -11.99
CA PHE A 110 -3.78 -4.58 -12.03
C PHE A 110 -4.21 -4.86 -13.47
N GLY A 111 -4.25 -3.83 -14.32
CA GLY A 111 -4.62 -3.97 -15.73
C GLY A 111 -3.65 -4.86 -16.51
N TYR A 112 -2.35 -4.65 -16.34
CA TYR A 112 -1.33 -5.50 -16.97
C TYR A 112 -1.52 -6.96 -16.59
N ARG A 113 -1.84 -7.24 -15.32
CA ARG A 113 -2.11 -8.60 -14.85
C ARG A 113 -3.43 -9.17 -15.36
N ALA A 114 -4.47 -8.35 -15.54
CA ALA A 114 -5.79 -8.77 -16.00
C ALA A 114 -5.84 -9.07 -17.50
N PHE A 115 -5.04 -8.36 -18.32
CA PHE A 115 -5.10 -8.47 -19.78
C PHE A 115 -3.97 -9.31 -20.40
N TYR A 116 -2.83 -9.48 -19.74
CA TYR A 116 -1.67 -10.19 -20.29
C TYR A 116 -1.32 -11.44 -19.46
N ASP A 117 -1.62 -12.62 -20.01
CA ASP A 117 -1.23 -13.91 -19.41
C ASP A 117 0.29 -14.16 -19.50
N ARG A 118 0.96 -13.64 -20.52
CA ARG A 118 2.42 -13.78 -20.72
C ARG A 118 3.15 -12.72 -19.90
N TYR A 119 3.63 -13.12 -18.73
CA TYR A 119 4.30 -12.24 -17.78
C TYR A 119 5.73 -11.88 -18.22
N ASN A 120 5.88 -10.71 -18.88
CA ASN A 120 7.19 -10.12 -19.13
C ASN A 120 7.59 -9.22 -17.95
N ILE A 121 8.40 -9.75 -17.02
CA ILE A 121 8.89 -9.04 -15.83
C ILE A 121 9.59 -7.72 -16.21
N LEU A 122 10.45 -7.75 -17.24
CA LEU A 122 11.21 -6.57 -17.65
C LEU A 122 10.30 -5.43 -18.13
N LEU A 123 9.26 -5.76 -18.91
CA LEU A 123 8.33 -4.76 -19.42
C LEU A 123 7.52 -4.13 -18.28
N TRP A 124 6.98 -4.98 -17.40
CA TRP A 124 6.23 -4.54 -16.22
C TRP A 124 7.09 -3.65 -15.31
N ALA A 125 8.29 -4.11 -14.94
CA ALA A 125 9.20 -3.36 -14.09
C ALA A 125 9.65 -2.04 -14.74
N GLY A 126 9.89 -2.05 -16.06
CA GLY A 126 10.25 -0.85 -16.83
C GLY A 126 9.16 0.22 -16.78
N ILE A 127 7.89 -0.15 -17.02
CA ILE A 127 6.78 0.81 -16.97
C ILE A 127 6.54 1.31 -15.55
N CYS A 128 6.60 0.44 -14.54
CA CYS A 128 6.49 0.85 -13.14
C CYS A 128 7.58 1.85 -12.73
N LEU A 129 8.83 1.62 -13.15
CA LEU A 129 9.93 2.56 -12.92
C LEU A 129 9.69 3.90 -13.61
N LEU A 130 9.25 3.90 -14.86
CA LEU A 130 8.98 5.13 -15.60
C LEU A 130 7.86 5.95 -14.94
N LEU A 131 6.75 5.31 -14.56
CA LEU A 131 5.65 5.98 -13.85
C LEU A 131 6.11 6.54 -12.50
N GLY A 132 6.91 5.78 -11.73
CA GLY A 132 7.47 6.23 -10.47
C GLY A 132 8.42 7.43 -10.63
N LEU A 133 9.32 7.39 -11.62
CA LEU A 133 10.25 8.49 -11.92
C LEU A 133 9.52 9.75 -12.40
N LEU A 134 8.50 9.60 -13.25
CA LEU A 134 7.66 10.72 -13.69
C LEU A 134 6.95 11.38 -12.50
N GLY A 135 6.34 10.58 -11.62
CA GLY A 135 5.73 11.06 -10.39
C GLY A 135 6.71 11.82 -9.49
N LEU A 136 7.92 11.29 -9.32
CA LEU A 136 8.99 11.92 -8.55
C LEU A 136 9.43 13.25 -9.16
N VAL A 137 9.68 13.30 -10.47
CA VAL A 137 10.11 14.52 -11.19
C VAL A 137 9.05 15.61 -11.11
N ILE A 138 7.77 15.25 -11.33
CA ILE A 138 6.66 16.21 -11.21
C ILE A 138 6.55 16.72 -9.76
N GLY A 139 6.66 15.83 -8.78
CA GLY A 139 6.65 16.19 -7.36
C GLY A 139 7.79 17.14 -6.97
N LEU A 140 9.01 16.87 -7.42
CA LEU A 140 10.18 17.73 -7.21
C LEU A 140 10.01 19.10 -7.87
N ARG A 141 9.56 19.14 -9.13
CA ARG A 141 9.33 20.41 -9.85
C ARG A 141 8.29 21.28 -9.16
N ARG A 142 7.19 20.70 -8.69
CA ARG A 142 6.16 21.45 -7.93
C ARG A 142 6.71 21.99 -6.61
N ARG A 143 7.49 21.20 -5.87
CA ARG A 143 8.15 21.65 -4.62
C ARG A 143 9.15 22.78 -4.87
N LEU A 144 9.93 22.71 -5.94
CA LEU A 144 10.89 23.76 -6.32
C LEU A 144 10.18 25.06 -6.76
N ALA A 145 9.09 24.95 -7.52
CA ALA A 145 8.28 26.12 -7.93
C ALA A 145 7.64 26.82 -6.72
N ALA A 146 7.08 26.05 -5.78
CA ALA A 146 6.51 26.59 -4.55
C ALA A 146 7.54 27.31 -3.66
N ARG A 147 8.78 26.80 -3.61
CA ARG A 147 9.89 27.47 -2.89
C ARG A 147 10.29 28.81 -3.51
N LYS A 148 10.31 28.92 -4.84
CA LYS A 148 10.65 30.18 -5.53
C LYS A 148 9.63 31.30 -5.33
N GLN A 149 8.38 30.97 -5.03
CA GLN A 149 7.32 31.97 -4.79
C GLN A 149 7.34 32.52 -3.35
N ALA A 150 8.11 31.90 -2.44
CA ALA A 150 8.21 32.29 -1.02
C ALA A 150 9.47 33.12 -0.69
N THR A 151 10.29 33.43 -1.71
CA THR A 151 11.47 34.32 -1.67
C THR A 151 11.22 35.50 -2.58
#